data_AF-A0A2N9PBN4-F1
#
_entry.id   AF-A0A2N9PBN4-F1
#
_cell.length_a   1.000
_cell.length_b   1.000
_cell.length_c   1.000
_cell.angle_alpha   90.00
_cell.angle_beta   90.00
_cell.angle_gamma   90.00
#
_symmetry.space_group_name_H-M   'P 1'
#
loop_
_entity.id
_entity.type
_entity.pdbx_description
1 polymer ?
#
loop_
_entity_poly.entity_id
_entity_poly.type
_entity_poly.pdbx_seq_one_letter_code
_entity_poly.pdbx_strand_id
1 'polypeptide(L)'
;MAQNKNALIRYKTIDKCLQNKYRTWTLEDLIEACSVALYEYEGKENPVSKRTIQLDIQMMRSEKLGYNAPIEVYEKKYYRYADEDFTITDIPLTETDINVLTETVSMLKQFKDFSLFNDVSDILHRLEDKIYAEKTHTQPIIHLDKNENLKGLHFLDEIYQAIIKKVVLVITYKSFKSREEQTFNFHPFILKEFNNRVDCPARN
;
A
#
# COMPACT_ATOMS: atom_id res chain seq x y z
N MET A 1 -23.65 -6.28 -6.85
CA MET A 1 -22.28 -5.82 -6.48
C MET A 1 -21.43 -6.85 -5.71
N ALA A 2 -21.88 -8.10 -5.51
CA ALA A 2 -21.06 -9.16 -4.87
C ALA A 2 -20.12 -9.92 -5.84
N GLN A 3 -20.52 -10.04 -7.12
CA GLN A 3 -19.75 -10.81 -8.12
C GLN A 3 -18.35 -10.24 -8.41
N ASN A 4 -18.15 -8.91 -8.32
CA ASN A 4 -16.85 -8.28 -8.56
C ASN A 4 -15.84 -8.57 -7.44
N LYS A 5 -16.28 -8.61 -6.17
CA LYS A 5 -15.38 -8.93 -5.04
C LYS A 5 -14.83 -10.35 -5.17
N ASN A 6 -15.70 -11.31 -5.50
CA ASN A 6 -15.29 -12.71 -5.61
C ASN A 6 -14.39 -12.92 -6.82
N ALA A 7 -14.58 -12.16 -7.90
CA ALA A 7 -13.67 -12.16 -9.03
C ALA A 7 -12.27 -11.66 -8.64
N LEU A 8 -12.16 -10.56 -7.90
CA LEU A 8 -10.87 -10.03 -7.45
C LEU A 8 -10.11 -11.00 -6.53
N ILE A 9 -10.82 -11.68 -5.62
CA ILE A 9 -10.22 -12.73 -4.79
C ILE A 9 -9.65 -13.84 -5.68
N ARG A 10 -10.42 -14.32 -6.65
CA ARG A 10 -9.95 -15.36 -7.58
C ARG A 10 -8.76 -14.90 -8.42
N TYR A 11 -8.76 -13.68 -8.95
CA TYR A 11 -7.62 -13.16 -9.72
C TYR A 11 -6.34 -13.13 -8.89
N LYS A 12 -6.42 -12.63 -7.64
CA LYS A 12 -5.29 -12.59 -6.71
C LYS A 12 -4.82 -14.00 -6.33
N THR A 13 -5.73 -14.96 -6.21
CA THR A 13 -5.37 -16.35 -5.93
C THR A 13 -4.68 -17.00 -7.14
N ILE A 14 -5.23 -16.83 -8.35
CA ILE A 14 -4.62 -17.33 -9.59
C ILE A 14 -3.21 -16.75 -9.76
N ASP A 15 -3.05 -15.45 -9.54
CA ASP A 15 -1.76 -14.77 -9.61
C ASP A 15 -0.72 -15.36 -8.66
N LYS A 16 -1.07 -15.52 -7.38
CA LYS A 16 -0.20 -16.20 -6.39
C LYS A 16 0.15 -17.64 -6.79
N CYS A 17 -0.82 -18.38 -7.33
CA CYS A 17 -0.57 -19.73 -7.82
C CYS A 17 0.48 -19.70 -8.94
N LEU A 18 0.25 -18.89 -9.98
CA LEU A 18 1.10 -18.87 -11.16
C LEU A 18 2.51 -18.28 -10.92
N GLN A 19 2.69 -17.47 -9.87
CA GLN A 19 4.02 -17.04 -9.39
C GLN A 19 4.83 -18.18 -8.75
N ASN A 20 4.18 -19.24 -8.24
CA ASN A 20 4.89 -20.36 -7.61
C ASN A 20 5.45 -21.31 -8.66
N LYS A 21 6.70 -21.07 -9.07
CA LYS A 21 7.46 -21.86 -10.06
C LYS A 21 7.83 -23.27 -9.59
N TYR A 22 7.78 -23.52 -8.28
CA TYR A 22 8.14 -24.83 -7.70
C TYR A 22 7.00 -25.86 -7.78
N ARG A 23 5.80 -25.44 -8.23
CA ARG A 23 4.64 -26.31 -8.41
C ARG A 23 4.08 -26.19 -9.82
N THR A 24 3.68 -27.32 -10.39
CA THR A 24 2.91 -27.35 -11.64
C THR A 24 1.43 -27.13 -11.34
N TRP A 25 0.78 -26.19 -12.03
CA TRP A 25 -0.63 -25.87 -11.81
C TRP A 25 -1.50 -26.40 -12.95
N THR A 26 -2.41 -27.31 -12.65
CA THR A 26 -3.49 -27.69 -13.54
C THR A 26 -4.70 -26.77 -13.37
N LEU A 27 -5.67 -26.87 -14.28
CA LEU A 27 -6.91 -26.12 -14.14
C LEU A 27 -7.68 -26.56 -12.87
N GLU A 28 -7.63 -27.84 -12.55
CA GLU A 28 -8.22 -28.42 -11.35
C GLU A 28 -7.57 -27.87 -10.08
N ASP A 29 -6.24 -27.73 -10.05
CA ASP A 29 -5.53 -27.10 -8.91
C ASP A 29 -5.96 -25.63 -8.70
N LEU A 30 -6.12 -24.87 -9.79
CA LEU A 30 -6.55 -23.47 -9.74
C LEU A 30 -8.01 -23.35 -9.25
N ILE A 31 -8.87 -24.29 -9.63
CA ILE A 31 -10.26 -24.37 -9.14
C ILE A 31 -10.27 -24.62 -7.64
N GLU A 32 -9.48 -25.59 -7.17
CA GLU A 32 -9.38 -25.92 -5.75
C GLU A 32 -8.85 -24.73 -4.94
N ALA A 33 -7.72 -24.14 -5.36
CA ALA A 33 -7.13 -22.99 -4.69
C ALA A 33 -8.09 -21.80 -4.61
N CYS A 34 -8.80 -21.49 -5.70
CA CYS A 34 -9.80 -20.42 -5.70
C CYS A 34 -11.01 -20.74 -4.81
N SER A 35 -11.45 -22.00 -4.77
CA SER A 35 -12.58 -22.42 -3.94
C SER A 35 -12.23 -22.33 -2.45
N VAL A 36 -11.03 -22.76 -2.07
CA VAL A 36 -10.50 -22.61 -0.70
C VAL A 36 -10.41 -21.13 -0.32
N ALA A 37 -9.81 -20.30 -1.17
CA ALA A 37 -9.70 -18.86 -0.90
C ALA A 37 -11.08 -18.21 -0.71
N LEU A 38 -12.07 -18.51 -1.55
CA LEU A 38 -13.42 -17.97 -1.38
C LEU A 38 -14.10 -18.48 -0.11
N TYR A 39 -13.90 -19.75 0.25
CA TYR A 39 -14.42 -20.32 1.50
C TYR A 39 -13.84 -19.60 2.72
N GLU A 40 -12.53 -19.36 2.76
CA GLU A 40 -11.87 -18.62 3.86
C GLU A 40 -12.40 -17.18 3.99
N TYR A 41 -12.73 -16.52 2.87
CA TYR A 41 -13.22 -15.15 2.87
C TYR A 41 -14.73 -15.01 3.15
N GLU A 42 -15.57 -15.92 2.67
CA GLU A 42 -17.04 -15.83 2.77
C GLU A 42 -17.66 -16.80 3.79
N GLY A 43 -16.91 -17.79 4.29
CA GLY A 43 -17.37 -18.81 5.23
C GLY A 43 -18.44 -19.75 4.66
N LYS A 44 -18.61 -19.78 3.34
CA LYS A 44 -19.62 -20.60 2.63
C LYS A 44 -18.96 -21.50 1.62
N GLU A 45 -19.29 -22.79 1.67
CA GLU A 45 -18.86 -23.77 0.66
C GLU A 45 -19.61 -23.53 -0.65
N ASN A 46 -19.04 -22.71 -1.52
CA ASN A 46 -19.48 -22.58 -2.89
C ASN A 46 -18.29 -22.89 -3.82
N PRO A 47 -18.17 -24.14 -4.30
CA PRO A 47 -17.09 -24.52 -5.19
C PRO A 47 -17.16 -23.72 -6.50
N VAL A 48 -16.00 -23.27 -6.96
CA VAL A 48 -15.91 -22.50 -8.21
C VAL A 48 -16.02 -23.44 -9.40
N SER A 49 -16.84 -23.08 -10.38
CA SER A 49 -16.98 -23.89 -11.59
C SER A 49 -15.73 -23.77 -12.49
N LYS A 50 -15.44 -24.84 -13.23
CA LYS A 50 -14.38 -24.85 -14.27
C LYS A 50 -14.54 -23.71 -15.27
N ARG A 51 -15.77 -23.43 -15.70
CA ARG A 51 -16.08 -22.33 -16.63
C ARG A 51 -15.70 -20.97 -16.05
N THR A 52 -15.89 -20.77 -14.75
CA THR A 52 -15.55 -19.52 -14.07
C THR A 52 -14.05 -19.26 -14.13
N ILE A 53 -13.22 -20.23 -13.73
CA ILE A 53 -11.75 -20.08 -13.77
C ILE A 53 -11.24 -19.88 -15.21
N GLN A 54 -11.82 -20.56 -16.19
CA GLN A 54 -11.45 -20.35 -17.60
C GLN A 54 -11.75 -18.91 -18.07
N LEU A 55 -12.91 -18.38 -17.70
CA LEU A 55 -13.28 -17.00 -18.01
C LEU A 55 -12.39 -16.01 -17.25
N ASP A 56 -12.02 -16.30 -16.00
CA ASP A 56 -11.12 -15.47 -15.22
C ASP A 56 -9.72 -15.41 -15.85
N ILE A 57 -9.16 -16.55 -16.28
CA ILE A 57 -7.88 -16.61 -16.99
C ILE A 57 -7.96 -15.83 -18.31
N GLN A 58 -9.06 -15.99 -19.06
CA GLN A 58 -9.28 -15.23 -20.29
C GLN A 58 -9.35 -13.71 -20.01
N MET A 59 -9.99 -13.32 -18.92
CA MET A 59 -10.11 -11.93 -18.48
C MET A 59 -8.76 -11.36 -18.06
N MET A 60 -7.95 -12.11 -17.31
CA MET A 60 -6.59 -11.72 -16.89
C MET A 60 -5.64 -11.56 -18.07
N ARG A 61 -5.76 -12.40 -19.10
CA ARG A 61 -5.00 -12.27 -20.36
C ARG A 61 -5.42 -11.06 -21.20
N SER A 62 -6.63 -10.55 -21.00
CA SER A 62 -7.19 -9.49 -21.83
C SER A 62 -6.81 -8.10 -21.32
N GLU A 63 -6.80 -7.12 -22.24
CA GLU A 63 -6.60 -5.70 -21.93
C GLU A 63 -7.73 -5.09 -21.09
N LYS A 64 -8.87 -5.78 -20.95
CA LYS A 64 -10.08 -5.24 -20.29
C LYS A 64 -9.86 -4.87 -18.82
N LEU A 65 -8.96 -5.58 -18.13
CA LEU A 65 -8.59 -5.28 -16.74
C LEU A 65 -7.25 -4.54 -16.62
N GLY A 66 -6.56 -4.30 -17.73
CA GLY A 66 -5.21 -3.70 -17.75
C GLY A 66 -4.08 -4.63 -17.29
N TYR A 67 -4.37 -5.87 -16.85
CA TYR A 67 -3.33 -6.80 -16.38
C TYR A 67 -2.44 -7.33 -17.52
N ASN A 68 -3.02 -7.65 -18.68
CA ASN A 68 -2.31 -8.27 -19.81
C ASN A 68 -1.42 -9.44 -19.39
N ALA A 69 -1.96 -10.28 -18.49
CA ALA A 69 -1.18 -11.28 -17.81
C ALA A 69 -0.65 -12.32 -18.81
N PRO A 70 0.69 -12.57 -18.86
CA PRO A 70 1.31 -13.45 -19.84
C PRO A 70 1.14 -14.92 -19.44
N ILE A 71 -0.09 -15.36 -19.21
CA ILE A 71 -0.40 -16.75 -18.81
C ILE A 71 -0.28 -17.63 -20.04
N GLU A 72 0.58 -18.64 -20.01
CA GLU A 72 0.71 -19.65 -21.06
C GLU A 72 0.27 -21.04 -20.59
N VAL A 73 -0.09 -21.90 -21.55
CA VAL A 73 -0.39 -23.32 -21.29
C VAL A 73 0.70 -24.16 -21.92
N TYR A 74 1.42 -24.92 -21.10
CA TYR A 74 2.45 -25.86 -21.55
C TYR A 74 1.99 -27.30 -21.31
N GLU A 75 2.56 -28.23 -22.10
CA GLU A 75 2.15 -29.65 -22.11
C GLU A 75 0.64 -29.89 -22.21
N LYS A 76 -0.08 -28.95 -22.86
CA LYS A 76 -1.52 -28.96 -23.09
C LYS A 76 -2.41 -28.94 -21.84
N LYS A 77 -1.85 -28.85 -20.63
CA LYS A 77 -2.63 -28.92 -19.39
C LYS A 77 -2.16 -28.02 -18.24
N TYR A 78 -0.89 -27.63 -18.22
CA TYR A 78 -0.33 -26.85 -17.12
C TYR A 78 -0.30 -25.36 -17.44
N TYR A 79 -0.57 -24.54 -16.42
CA TYR A 79 -0.60 -23.09 -16.52
C TYR A 79 0.61 -22.50 -15.78
N ARG A 80 1.21 -21.46 -16.36
CA ARG A 80 2.25 -20.63 -15.73
C ARG A 80 2.27 -19.24 -16.33
N TYR A 81 2.96 -18.29 -15.70
CA TYR A 81 3.37 -17.07 -16.37
C TYR A 81 4.57 -17.33 -17.30
N ALA A 82 4.54 -16.74 -18.49
CA ALA A 82 5.67 -16.74 -19.42
C ALA A 82 6.76 -15.76 -18.98
N ASP A 83 6.37 -14.66 -18.33
CA ASP A 83 7.27 -13.79 -17.59
C ASP A 83 7.30 -14.20 -16.12
N GLU A 84 8.50 -14.50 -15.66
CA GLU A 84 8.78 -15.07 -14.36
C GLU A 84 8.67 -14.09 -13.19
N ASP A 85 8.76 -12.80 -13.47
CA ASP A 85 8.66 -11.72 -12.47
C ASP A 85 7.29 -11.02 -12.53
N PHE A 86 6.40 -11.48 -13.41
CA PHE A 86 5.07 -10.90 -13.56
C PHE A 86 4.19 -11.16 -12.33
N THR A 87 3.46 -10.12 -11.94
CA THR A 87 2.39 -10.20 -10.93
C THR A 87 1.30 -9.20 -11.27
N ILE A 88 0.03 -9.55 -11.01
CA ILE A 88 -1.07 -8.58 -11.16
C ILE A 88 -1.13 -7.58 -10.00
N THR A 89 -0.31 -7.75 -8.94
CA THR A 89 -0.30 -6.86 -7.78
C THR A 89 0.76 -5.76 -7.84
N ASP A 90 1.76 -5.87 -8.72
CA ASP A 90 2.62 -4.74 -9.11
C ASP A 90 2.03 -4.05 -10.34
N ILE A 91 0.86 -3.46 -10.18
CA ILE A 91 0.39 -2.47 -11.16
C ILE A 91 1.12 -1.18 -10.77
N PRO A 92 2.14 -0.72 -11.53
CA PRO A 92 2.68 0.61 -11.31
C PRO A 92 1.51 1.60 -11.46
N LEU A 93 1.28 2.40 -10.43
CA LEU A 93 0.22 3.40 -10.45
C LEU A 93 0.43 4.29 -11.68
N THR A 94 -0.56 4.38 -12.57
CA THR A 94 -0.44 5.28 -13.71
C THR A 94 -0.45 6.73 -13.20
N GLU A 95 0.15 7.67 -13.95
CA GLU A 95 0.12 9.09 -13.55
C GLU A 95 -1.32 9.61 -13.34
N THR A 96 -2.28 9.07 -14.10
CA THR A 96 -3.70 9.39 -13.95
C THR A 96 -4.26 8.88 -12.63
N ASP A 97 -3.94 7.64 -12.23
CA ASP A 97 -4.34 7.08 -10.93
C ASP A 97 -3.74 7.87 -9.78
N ILE A 98 -2.47 8.28 -9.90
CA ILE A 98 -1.80 9.11 -8.90
C ILE A 98 -2.51 10.45 -8.76
N ASN A 99 -2.89 11.10 -9.87
CA ASN A 99 -3.56 12.38 -9.84
C ASN A 99 -4.95 12.29 -9.20
N VAL A 100 -5.73 11.24 -9.53
CA VAL A 100 -7.05 11.00 -8.93
C VAL A 100 -6.94 10.71 -7.43
N LEU A 101 -5.96 9.89 -7.02
CA LEU A 101 -5.72 9.62 -5.60
C LEU A 101 -5.27 10.89 -4.86
N THR A 102 -4.38 11.69 -5.46
CA THR A 102 -3.94 12.98 -4.90
C THR A 102 -5.11 13.94 -4.72
N GLU A 103 -5.98 14.05 -5.71
CA GLU A 103 -7.17 14.90 -5.64
C GLU A 103 -8.15 14.42 -4.57
N THR A 104 -8.40 13.11 -4.51
CA THR A 104 -9.28 12.50 -3.51
C THR A 104 -8.74 12.70 -2.09
N VAL A 105 -7.42 12.54 -1.90
CA VAL A 105 -6.73 12.84 -0.64
C VAL A 105 -6.88 14.31 -0.28
N SER A 106 -6.72 15.23 -1.24
CA SER A 106 -6.90 16.66 -1.03
C SER A 106 -8.35 17.01 -0.67
N MET A 107 -9.35 16.34 -1.24
CA MET A 107 -10.75 16.49 -0.87
C MET A 107 -11.00 15.99 0.56
N LEU A 108 -10.46 14.81 0.91
CA LEU A 108 -10.57 14.27 2.27
C LEU A 108 -9.91 15.21 3.31
N LYS A 109 -8.78 15.85 2.96
CA LYS A 109 -8.14 16.87 3.81
C LYS A 109 -9.03 18.08 4.10
N GLN A 110 -10.01 18.39 3.25
CA GLN A 110 -10.96 19.49 3.51
C GLN A 110 -12.00 19.15 4.60
N PHE A 111 -12.13 17.88 4.98
CA PHE A 111 -13.05 17.43 6.04
C PHE A 111 -12.38 17.30 7.43
N LYS A 112 -11.13 17.76 7.58
CA LYS A 112 -10.30 17.68 8.81
C LYS A 112 -10.93 18.31 10.08
N ASP A 113 -12.06 18.99 9.98
CA ASP A 113 -12.80 19.56 11.13
C ASP A 113 -13.71 18.54 11.87
N PHE A 114 -13.84 17.30 11.38
CA PHE A 114 -14.63 16.27 12.08
C PHE A 114 -13.74 15.38 12.96
N SER A 115 -14.07 15.29 14.25
CA SER A 115 -13.30 14.56 15.29
C SER A 115 -13.14 13.04 15.07
N LEU A 116 -13.65 12.48 13.97
CA LEU A 116 -13.38 11.10 13.53
C LEU A 116 -12.09 10.98 12.70
N PHE A 117 -11.38 12.07 12.40
CA PHE A 117 -10.27 12.08 11.44
C PHE A 117 -8.93 11.57 11.97
N ASN A 118 -8.75 11.43 13.28
CA ASN A 118 -7.47 10.96 13.84
C ASN A 118 -7.12 9.55 13.35
N ASP A 119 -8.10 8.67 13.16
CA ASP A 119 -7.89 7.29 12.70
C ASP A 119 -7.61 7.19 11.18
N VAL A 120 -8.06 8.20 10.41
CA VAL A 120 -7.93 8.23 8.94
C VAL A 120 -6.66 8.95 8.48
N SER A 121 -6.12 9.84 9.31
CA SER A 121 -4.90 10.60 9.00
C SER A 121 -3.69 9.69 8.76
N ASP A 122 -3.54 8.63 9.54
CA ASP A 122 -2.45 7.66 9.37
C ASP A 122 -2.52 6.88 8.06
N ILE A 123 -3.73 6.53 7.61
CA ILE A 123 -3.95 5.86 6.32
C ILE A 123 -3.64 6.82 5.18
N LEU A 124 -4.02 8.09 5.34
CA LEU A 124 -3.73 9.18 4.41
C LEU A 124 -2.22 9.39 4.24
N HIS A 125 -1.47 9.48 5.35
CA HIS A 125 -0.02 9.64 5.30
C HIS A 125 0.67 8.44 4.63
N ARG A 126 0.26 7.21 4.97
CA ARG A 126 0.80 5.99 4.32
C ARG A 126 0.51 5.94 2.82
N LEU A 127 -0.62 6.50 2.39
CA LEU A 127 -0.97 6.59 0.98
C LEU A 127 -0.14 7.67 0.26
N GLU A 128 0.05 8.82 0.88
CA GLU A 128 0.93 9.89 0.36
C GLU A 128 2.37 9.42 0.21
N ASP A 129 2.90 8.66 1.17
CA ASP A 129 4.26 8.11 1.11
C ASP A 129 4.44 7.12 -0.05
N LYS A 130 3.45 6.26 -0.30
CA LYS A 130 3.49 5.34 -1.45
C LYS A 130 3.45 6.08 -2.77
N ILE A 131 2.60 7.11 -2.88
CA ILE A 131 2.52 7.96 -4.07
C ILE A 131 3.84 8.69 -4.32
N TYR A 132 4.48 9.20 -3.26
CA TYR A 132 5.75 9.89 -3.36
C TYR A 132 6.88 8.94 -3.77
N ALA A 133 6.98 7.76 -3.12
CA ALA A 133 8.00 6.76 -3.44
C ALA A 133 7.96 6.30 -4.91
N GLU A 134 6.76 6.13 -5.47
CA GLU A 134 6.57 5.82 -6.90
C GLU A 134 6.99 6.98 -7.81
N LYS A 135 6.60 8.23 -7.49
CA LYS A 135 6.95 9.40 -8.29
C LYS A 135 8.44 9.72 -8.32
N THR A 136 9.17 9.49 -7.23
CA THR A 136 10.59 9.90 -7.12
C THR A 136 11.59 8.74 -7.07
N HIS A 137 11.17 7.47 -7.10
CA HIS A 137 12.06 6.30 -6.96
C HIS A 137 12.96 6.36 -5.71
N THR A 138 12.47 6.98 -4.63
CA THR A 138 13.20 7.18 -3.38
C THR A 138 12.60 6.34 -2.26
N GLN A 139 13.43 5.87 -1.32
CA GLN A 139 12.94 5.11 -0.17
C GLN A 139 12.00 5.95 0.72
N PRO A 140 10.96 5.32 1.30
CA PRO A 140 9.96 6.00 2.12
C PRO A 140 10.60 6.66 3.35
N ILE A 141 10.25 7.93 3.59
CA ILE A 141 10.90 8.81 4.58
C ILE A 141 10.28 8.67 5.98
N ILE A 142 9.08 8.09 6.10
CA ILE A 142 8.33 7.96 7.35
C ILE A 142 8.23 6.49 7.78
N HIS A 143 8.66 6.21 9.01
CA HIS A 143 8.43 4.93 9.69
C HIS A 143 7.73 5.23 11.02
N LEU A 144 6.39 5.28 10.99
CA LEU A 144 5.54 5.47 12.17
C LEU A 144 4.83 4.16 12.51
N ASP A 145 4.96 3.76 13.77
CA ASP A 145 4.20 2.67 14.37
C ASP A 145 3.12 3.22 15.33
N LYS A 146 2.10 2.41 15.58
CA LYS A 146 0.87 2.84 16.27
C LYS A 146 1.15 3.45 17.65
N ASN A 147 0.94 4.77 17.80
CA ASN A 147 0.69 5.33 19.12
C ASN A 147 -0.14 6.63 19.12
N GLU A 148 -1.45 6.49 19.33
CA GLU A 148 -2.46 7.56 19.37
C GLU A 148 -2.30 8.55 20.54
N ASN A 149 -1.39 8.27 21.50
CA ASN A 149 -1.18 9.09 22.70
C ASN A 149 0.09 9.98 22.65
N LEU A 150 0.70 10.14 21.48
CA LEU A 150 1.90 10.97 21.30
C LEU A 150 1.58 12.47 21.40
N LYS A 151 2.00 13.10 22.51
CA LYS A 151 1.98 14.57 22.64
C LYS A 151 2.96 15.19 21.63
N GLY A 152 2.47 16.10 20.79
CA GLY A 152 3.30 16.82 19.81
C GLY A 152 3.10 16.42 18.35
N LEU A 153 2.12 15.54 18.04
CA LEU A 153 1.77 15.15 16.66
C LEU A 153 1.47 16.35 15.74
N HIS A 154 0.97 17.46 16.29
CA HIS A 154 0.68 18.67 15.50
C HIS A 154 1.93 19.33 14.89
N PHE A 155 3.13 19.10 15.45
CA PHE A 155 4.38 19.58 14.87
C PHE A 155 4.91 18.66 13.75
N LEU A 156 4.35 17.45 13.61
CA LEU A 156 4.83 16.46 12.65
C LEU A 156 4.62 16.96 11.21
N ASP A 157 3.45 17.55 10.93
CA ASP A 157 3.16 18.18 9.63
C ASP A 157 4.17 19.30 9.31
N GLU A 158 4.49 20.15 10.29
CA GLU A 158 5.43 21.26 10.11
C GLU A 158 6.86 20.78 9.86
N ILE A 159 7.32 19.79 10.64
CA ILE A 159 8.65 19.18 10.47
C ILE A 159 8.73 18.43 9.13
N TYR A 160 7.69 17.70 8.75
CA TYR A 160 7.63 17.00 7.47
C TYR A 160 7.73 17.96 6.28
N GLN A 161 6.97 19.06 6.32
CA GLN A 161 7.05 20.10 5.29
C GLN A 161 8.43 20.76 5.24
N ALA A 162 9.08 20.95 6.40
CA ALA A 162 10.43 21.50 6.46
C ALA A 162 11.48 20.56 5.85
N ILE A 163 11.37 19.24 6.05
CA ILE A 163 12.23 18.23 5.42
C ILE A 163 12.08 18.28 3.89
N ILE A 164 10.84 18.24 3.40
CA ILE A 164 10.56 18.29 1.95
C ILE A 164 11.13 19.56 1.33
N LYS A 165 10.90 20.70 1.97
CA LYS A 165 11.32 22.02 1.45
C LYS A 165 12.77 22.37 1.77
N LYS A 166 13.50 21.51 2.50
CA LYS A 166 14.87 21.75 3.00
C LYS A 166 15.00 23.07 3.76
N VAL A 167 14.01 23.37 4.60
CA VAL A 167 13.95 24.59 5.42
C VAL A 167 14.52 24.32 6.81
N VAL A 168 15.32 25.25 7.32
CA VAL A 168 15.87 25.20 8.68
C VAL A 168 14.79 25.63 9.66
N LEU A 169 14.57 24.85 10.71
CA LEU A 169 13.62 25.14 11.78
C LEU A 169 14.33 25.79 12.97
N VAL A 170 13.65 26.68 13.67
CA VAL A 170 14.10 27.23 14.95
C VAL A 170 13.27 26.55 16.04
N ILE A 171 13.89 25.65 16.81
CA ILE A 171 13.20 24.88 17.83
C ILE A 171 13.53 25.46 19.21
N THR A 172 12.50 25.76 19.98
CA THR A 172 12.62 26.05 21.41
C THR A 172 12.31 24.79 22.20
N TYR A 173 13.32 24.20 22.83
CA TYR A 173 13.22 22.99 23.60
C TYR A 173 13.39 23.26 25.10
N LYS A 174 12.52 22.66 25.90
CA LYS A 174 12.63 22.65 27.36
C LYS A 174 12.80 21.22 27.85
N SER A 175 13.99 20.91 28.34
CA SER A 175 14.24 19.61 28.98
C SER A 175 13.44 19.50 30.29
N PHE A 176 12.95 18.30 30.60
CA PHE A 176 12.28 18.00 31.89
C PHE A 176 13.13 18.36 33.12
N LYS A 177 14.46 18.40 32.99
CA LYS A 177 15.39 18.72 34.08
C LYS A 177 15.84 20.19 34.11
N SER A 178 15.55 20.96 33.05
CA SER A 178 16.00 22.35 32.92
C SER A 178 14.87 23.32 33.26
N ARG A 179 15.20 24.41 33.96
CA ARG A 179 14.28 25.53 34.16
C ARG A 179 14.25 26.48 32.95
N GLU A 180 15.35 26.52 32.21
CA GLU A 180 15.54 27.41 31.07
C GLU A 180 15.26 26.71 29.75
N GLU A 181 14.66 27.46 28.83
CA GLU A 181 14.34 27.06 27.47
C GLU A 181 15.54 27.34 26.58
N GLN A 182 15.90 26.38 25.72
CA GLN A 182 17.00 26.54 24.78
C GLN A 182 16.44 26.62 23.37
N THR A 183 16.85 27.66 22.64
CA THR A 183 16.49 27.84 21.23
C THR A 183 17.71 27.53 20.37
N PHE A 184 17.53 26.67 19.36
CA PHE A 184 18.61 26.30 18.44
C PHE A 184 18.07 26.08 17.03
N ASN A 185 18.98 26.21 16.06
CA ASN A 185 18.69 25.90 14.66
C ASN A 185 18.71 24.38 14.48
N PHE A 186 17.64 23.86 13.91
CA PHE A 186 17.42 22.46 13.69
C PHE A 186 17.35 22.19 12.19
N HIS A 187 18.21 21.29 11.73
CA HIS A 187 18.25 20.84 10.34
C HIS A 187 17.57 19.46 10.28
N PRO A 188 16.26 19.39 9.97
CA PRO A 188 15.55 18.13 9.97
C PRO A 188 15.96 17.29 8.74
N PHE A 189 16.30 16.02 8.96
CA PHE A 189 16.73 15.11 7.87
C PHE A 189 15.80 13.91 7.68
N ILE A 190 15.38 13.29 8.78
CA ILE A 190 14.51 12.10 8.77
C ILE A 190 13.64 12.12 10.01
N LEU A 191 12.39 11.68 9.87
CA LEU A 191 11.49 11.43 10.99
C LEU A 191 11.47 9.93 11.25
N LYS A 192 11.91 9.52 12.45
CA LYS A 192 11.93 8.12 12.84
C LYS A 192 11.24 7.94 14.19
N GLU A 193 10.37 6.96 14.30
CA GLU A 193 9.84 6.56 15.60
C GLU A 193 10.77 5.58 16.30
N PHE A 194 11.05 5.82 17.58
CA PHE A 194 11.80 4.92 18.45
C PHE A 194 11.14 4.83 19.83
N ASN A 195 10.77 3.62 20.26
CA ASN A 195 10.12 3.36 21.55
C ASN A 195 8.93 4.29 21.86
N ASN A 196 7.97 4.39 20.93
CA ASN A 196 6.77 5.21 21.10
C ASN A 196 7.08 6.69 21.32
N ARG A 197 8.15 7.20 20.68
CA ARG A 197 8.55 8.60 20.63
C ARG A 197 9.06 8.95 19.24
N VAL A 198 8.64 10.10 18.72
CA VAL A 198 9.14 10.63 17.45
C VAL A 198 10.50 11.26 17.70
N ASP A 199 11.54 10.66 17.12
CA ASP A 199 12.90 11.19 17.11
C ASP A 199 13.23 11.71 15.71
N CYS A 200 13.67 12.96 15.65
CA CYS A 200 14.21 13.55 14.43
C CYS A 200 15.70 13.83 14.67
N PRO A 201 16.63 13.01 14.14
CA PRO A 201 18.04 13.32 14.24
C PRO A 201 18.37 14.53 13.37
N ALA A 202 19.04 15.52 13.96
CA ALA A 202 19.59 16.68 13.28
C ALA A 202 21.09 16.79 13.51
N ARG A 203 21.76 17.52 12.62
CA ARG A 203 23.13 18.03 12.84
C ARG A 203 23.04 19.42 13.46
N ASN A 204 23.92 19.70 14.41
CA ASN A 204 24.20 21.06 14.92
C ASN A 204 24.83 21.93 13.83
#